data_AF-A0A1G6GNE0-F1
#
_entry.id   AF-A0A1G6GNE0-F1
#
_cell.length_a   1.000
_cell.length_b   1.000
_cell.length_c   1.000
_cell.angle_alpha   90.00
_cell.angle_beta   90.00
_cell.angle_gamma   90.00
#
_symmetry.space_group_name_H-M   'P 1'
#
loop_
_entity.id
_entity.type
_entity.pdbx_description
1 polymer ?
#
loop_
_entity_poly.entity_id
_entity_poly.type
_entity_poly.pdbx_seq_one_letter_code
_entity_poly.pdbx_strand_id
1 'polypeptide(L)'
;MNILNSNEAFAAMMAGRNIMCRAIGELIEFTDIDQFPANIFAKPGYEFCIKVETMELAGITFTKPLTPDDVAEGQEIFIVYPDHISQVKYSKQCMEYFASVRNGFAQADKGNAELQLQAIGELFGRNIFYPPTIDNTGKTKKRRSRKTEEPAANDQNSTSNDVEEKTFESQSNIQITEPGPVTAVEENLTEEFVETDVVKLVEKFTAQIDECTTTRDVLALRHVFMANGHLEREDQQHLCKLTEDKLLELDPEQYTPKVELVNDLSVDELKRLQQEAESLIQSQKDEHLEPPVQADVDNIHQVLLNELLGNVANAATPIEANTQIKYTKHWTEEQRKPLINAINKRLVELNPPKAQSSLAVRIQKAEDLTELDALEIDVSACDLEIQPRLMELVEKRRLELDPFTAAIGEP
;
A
#
# COMPACT_ATOMS: atom_id res chain seq x y z
N MET A 1 2.96 -10.17 29.22
CA MET A 1 4.13 -10.95 29.64
C MET A 1 3.69 -12.38 29.77
N ASN A 2 4.30 -13.31 29.02
CA ASN A 2 3.86 -14.71 28.99
C ASN A 2 4.71 -15.54 29.96
N ILE A 3 4.07 -16.33 30.81
CA ILE A 3 4.77 -17.23 31.74
C ILE A 3 5.13 -18.51 30.98
N LEU A 4 6.38 -18.92 31.08
CA LEU A 4 6.94 -20.10 30.45
C LEU A 4 7.08 -21.23 31.47
N ASN A 5 6.91 -22.47 31.01
CA ASN A 5 7.33 -23.63 31.78
C ASN A 5 8.86 -23.85 31.67
N SER A 6 9.42 -24.76 32.46
CA SER A 6 10.87 -25.01 32.47
C SER A 6 11.45 -25.40 31.10
N ASN A 7 10.73 -26.20 30.32
CA ASN A 7 11.20 -26.67 29.02
C ASN A 7 11.20 -25.52 27.99
N GLU A 8 10.15 -24.70 28.00
CA GLU A 8 10.04 -23.51 27.15
C GLU A 8 11.07 -22.46 27.51
N ALA A 9 11.29 -22.22 28.80
CA ALA A 9 12.30 -21.29 29.28
C ALA A 9 13.71 -21.73 28.90
N PHE A 10 14.00 -23.03 29.03
CA PHE A 10 15.28 -23.59 28.59
C PHE A 10 15.45 -23.50 27.06
N ALA A 11 14.42 -23.84 26.28
CA ALA A 11 14.46 -23.71 24.83
C ALA A 11 14.66 -22.25 24.37
N ALA A 12 13.98 -21.29 25.02
CA ALA A 12 14.15 -19.88 24.77
C ALA A 12 15.58 -19.41 25.12
N MET A 13 16.14 -19.86 26.25
CA MET A 13 17.54 -19.61 26.62
C MET A 13 18.52 -20.17 25.58
N MET A 14 18.29 -21.39 25.10
CA MET A 14 19.11 -22.01 24.04
C MET A 14 18.99 -21.28 22.70
N ALA A 15 17.85 -20.61 22.45
CA ALA A 15 17.66 -19.71 21.31
C ALA A 15 18.29 -18.31 21.52
N GLY A 16 19.07 -18.12 22.59
CA GLY A 16 19.76 -16.85 22.89
C GLY A 16 18.88 -15.79 23.56
N ARG A 17 17.68 -16.15 24.04
CA ARG A 17 16.80 -15.22 24.77
C ARG A 17 17.27 -15.08 26.21
N ASN A 18 17.21 -13.86 26.72
CA ASN A 18 17.35 -13.62 28.15
C ASN A 18 16.09 -14.05 28.90
N ILE A 19 16.25 -14.83 29.97
CA ILE A 19 15.14 -15.36 30.79
C ILE A 19 15.17 -14.71 32.16
N MET A 20 14.00 -14.43 32.71
CA MET A 20 13.84 -14.06 34.11
C MET A 20 13.06 -15.13 34.87
N CYS A 21 13.33 -15.25 36.16
CA CYS A 21 12.75 -16.26 37.03
C CYS A 21 12.16 -15.62 38.31
N ARG A 22 11.14 -16.26 38.88
CA ARG A 22 10.70 -16.04 40.27
C ARG A 22 10.21 -17.34 40.90
N ALA A 23 10.14 -17.38 42.23
CA ALA A 23 9.49 -18.47 42.95
C ALA A 23 7.95 -18.31 42.96
N ILE A 24 7.23 -19.41 42.79
CA ILE A 24 5.75 -19.45 42.76
C ILE A 24 5.20 -19.02 44.12
N GLY A 25 4.26 -18.06 44.10
CA GLY A 25 3.55 -17.59 45.29
C GLY A 25 4.25 -16.45 46.04
N GLU A 26 5.44 -16.03 45.63
CA GLU A 26 6.05 -14.80 46.13
C GLU A 26 5.51 -13.59 45.35
N LEU A 27 5.25 -12.48 46.06
CA LEU A 27 4.87 -11.19 45.46
C LEU A 27 6.04 -10.50 44.74
N ILE A 28 7.20 -11.17 44.66
CA ILE A 28 8.45 -10.61 44.14
C ILE A 28 8.40 -10.56 42.61
N GLU A 29 8.96 -9.48 42.07
CA GLU A 29 9.10 -9.27 40.62
C GLU A 29 10.07 -10.29 40.00
N PHE A 30 9.94 -10.53 38.70
CA PHE A 30 10.86 -11.38 37.96
C PHE A 30 12.28 -10.82 38.01
N THR A 31 13.25 -11.66 38.36
CA THR A 31 14.66 -11.29 38.43
C THR A 31 15.48 -12.07 37.41
N ASP A 32 16.68 -11.58 37.12
CA ASP A 32 17.55 -12.21 36.13
C ASP A 32 17.87 -13.65 36.52
N ILE A 33 17.83 -14.57 35.54
CA ILE A 33 18.01 -16.00 35.79
C ILE A 33 19.41 -16.33 36.33
N ASP A 34 20.39 -15.47 36.07
CA ASP A 34 21.76 -15.56 36.59
C ASP A 34 21.83 -15.50 38.13
N GLN A 35 20.78 -15.00 38.80
CA GLN A 35 20.68 -14.98 40.26
C GLN A 35 20.26 -16.33 40.85
N PHE A 36 19.90 -17.30 40.02
CA PHE A 36 19.40 -18.61 40.43
C PHE A 36 20.35 -19.75 40.05
N PRO A 37 20.37 -20.85 40.82
CA PRO A 37 21.17 -22.03 40.47
C PRO A 37 20.57 -22.75 39.26
N ALA A 38 21.40 -23.28 38.36
CA ALA A 38 20.97 -23.94 37.12
C ALA A 38 19.97 -25.11 37.28
N ASN A 39 19.83 -25.68 38.49
CA ASN A 39 18.88 -26.76 38.76
C ASN A 39 17.41 -26.31 38.87
N ILE A 40 17.14 -25.00 38.83
CA ILE A 40 15.78 -24.43 38.86
C ILE A 40 14.88 -24.94 37.73
N PHE A 41 15.42 -25.22 36.53
CA PHE A 41 14.63 -25.81 35.45
C PHE A 41 14.07 -27.20 35.79
N ALA A 42 14.73 -27.95 36.68
CA ALA A 42 14.30 -29.28 37.11
C ALA A 42 13.44 -29.27 38.39
N LYS A 43 13.27 -28.11 39.04
CA LYS A 43 12.55 -27.99 40.30
C LYS A 43 11.11 -27.49 40.08
N PRO A 44 10.12 -28.10 40.75
CA PRO A 44 8.80 -27.48 40.85
C PRO A 44 8.88 -26.23 41.72
N GLY A 45 8.02 -25.25 41.49
CA GLY A 45 7.95 -24.04 42.32
C GLY A 45 8.59 -22.78 41.73
N TYR A 46 8.98 -22.79 40.45
CA TYR A 46 9.52 -21.60 39.76
C TYR A 46 8.71 -21.27 38.51
N GLU A 47 8.55 -19.98 38.25
CA GLU A 47 7.94 -19.43 37.04
C GLU A 47 9.01 -18.69 36.24
N PHE A 48 8.91 -18.78 34.91
CA PHE A 48 9.86 -18.17 33.98
C PHE A 48 9.15 -17.20 33.05
N CYS A 49 9.86 -16.21 32.54
CA CYS A 49 9.40 -15.41 31.41
C CYS A 49 10.58 -14.90 30.60
N ILE A 50 10.35 -14.51 29.35
CA ILE A 50 11.36 -13.87 28.52
C ILE A 50 11.57 -12.43 29.02
N LYS A 51 12.83 -12.07 29.25
CA LYS A 51 13.24 -10.69 29.54
C LYS A 51 12.96 -9.83 28.32
N VAL A 52 12.07 -8.86 28.48
CA VAL A 52 11.83 -7.87 27.43
C VAL A 52 13.04 -6.92 27.41
N GLU A 53 13.88 -7.06 26.38
CA GLU A 53 15.03 -6.18 26.22
C GLU A 53 14.58 -4.80 25.76
N THR A 54 15.05 -3.77 26.45
CA THR A 54 14.83 -2.37 26.08
C THR A 54 16.10 -1.74 25.52
N MET A 55 15.93 -0.65 24.79
CA MET A 55 16.99 0.22 24.30
C MET A 55 16.58 1.68 24.42
N GLU A 56 17.57 2.57 24.37
CA GLU A 56 17.36 4.01 24.44
C GLU A 56 17.83 4.67 23.13
N LEU A 57 17.02 5.56 22.59
CA LEU A 57 17.35 6.39 21.43
C LEU A 57 16.81 7.81 21.68
N ALA A 58 17.65 8.83 21.50
CA ALA A 58 17.29 10.23 21.72
C ALA A 58 16.62 10.50 23.10
N GLY A 59 17.04 9.80 24.16
CA GLY A 59 16.48 9.93 25.50
C GLY A 59 15.12 9.25 25.70
N ILE A 60 14.64 8.50 24.71
CA ILE A 60 13.38 7.75 24.76
C ILE A 60 13.71 6.26 24.83
N THR A 61 13.17 5.58 25.84
CA THR A 61 13.35 4.16 26.08
C THR A 61 12.17 3.36 25.53
N PHE A 62 12.45 2.34 24.73
CA PHE A 62 11.44 1.42 24.18
C PHE A 62 12.01 0.01 24.03
N THR A 63 11.16 -0.98 23.76
CA THR A 63 11.61 -2.36 23.55
C THR A 63 12.47 -2.49 22.30
N LYS A 64 13.48 -3.35 22.33
CA LYS A 64 14.28 -3.62 21.12
C LYS A 64 13.36 -4.07 19.99
N PRO A 65 13.55 -3.56 18.76
CA PRO A 65 12.75 -3.96 17.61
C PRO A 65 12.80 -5.47 17.38
N LEU A 66 11.69 -6.00 16.86
CA LEU A 66 11.57 -7.41 16.51
C LEU A 66 12.58 -7.79 15.43
N THR A 67 13.20 -8.95 15.61
CA THR A 67 14.04 -9.62 14.62
C THR A 67 13.26 -10.74 13.93
N PRO A 68 13.72 -11.27 12.77
CA PRO A 68 13.02 -12.34 12.06
C PRO A 68 12.81 -13.62 12.90
N ASP A 69 13.62 -13.85 13.93
CA ASP A 69 13.50 -14.99 14.86
C ASP A 69 12.47 -14.74 15.98
N ASP A 70 11.98 -13.50 16.11
CA ASP A 70 11.00 -13.06 17.10
C ASP A 70 9.56 -13.13 16.60
N VAL A 71 9.36 -13.38 15.31
CA VAL A 71 8.05 -13.23 14.67
C VAL A 71 7.64 -14.51 13.95
N ALA A 72 6.48 -15.04 14.33
CA ALA A 72 5.83 -16.17 13.67
C ALA A 72 4.95 -15.70 12.49
N GLU A 73 4.75 -16.58 11.50
CA GLU A 73 3.82 -16.32 10.39
C GLU A 73 2.40 -16.06 10.93
N GLY A 74 1.75 -15.00 10.43
CA GLY A 74 0.41 -14.58 10.85
C GLY A 74 0.36 -13.80 12.17
N GLN A 75 1.48 -13.64 12.89
CA GLN A 75 1.54 -12.88 14.14
C GLN A 75 1.24 -11.40 13.90
N GLU A 76 0.42 -10.80 14.75
CA GLU A 76 0.16 -9.36 14.69
C GLU A 76 1.38 -8.57 15.19
N ILE A 77 1.85 -7.65 14.36
CA ILE A 77 3.00 -6.77 14.63
C ILE A 77 2.68 -5.34 14.20
N PHE A 78 3.47 -4.40 14.69
CA PHE A 78 3.35 -2.97 14.39
C PHE A 78 4.59 -2.52 13.63
N ILE A 79 4.42 -2.19 12.35
CA ILE A 79 5.50 -1.66 11.50
C ILE A 79 5.56 -0.14 11.65
N VAL A 80 6.76 0.38 11.89
CA VAL A 80 7.04 1.80 12.08
C VAL A 80 7.43 2.42 10.74
N TYR A 81 6.58 3.29 10.21
CA TYR A 81 6.88 4.14 9.06
C TYR A 81 7.16 5.59 9.52
N PRO A 82 7.82 6.42 8.68
CA PRO A 82 8.12 7.81 9.04
C PRO A 82 6.90 8.69 9.35
N ASP A 83 5.73 8.35 8.80
CA ASP A 83 4.49 9.13 8.88
C ASP A 83 3.38 8.46 9.69
N HIS A 84 3.44 7.15 9.91
CA HIS A 84 2.41 6.38 10.60
C HIS A 84 2.93 5.05 11.15
N ILE A 85 2.11 4.37 11.95
CA ILE A 85 2.35 3.00 12.40
C ILE A 85 1.34 2.10 11.71
N SER A 86 1.77 0.98 11.14
CA SER A 86 0.86 0.03 10.50
C SER A 86 0.75 -1.24 11.33
N GLN A 87 -0.46 -1.56 11.80
CA GLN A 87 -0.75 -2.86 12.40
C GLN A 87 -1.00 -3.88 11.28
N VAL A 88 -0.24 -4.97 11.25
CA VAL A 88 -0.31 -5.99 10.20
C VAL A 88 -0.25 -7.40 10.79
N LYS A 89 -0.75 -8.38 10.03
CA LYS A 89 -0.40 -9.79 10.26
C LYS A 89 0.88 -10.09 9.49
N TYR A 90 1.93 -10.47 10.19
CA TYR A 90 3.24 -10.74 9.62
C TYR A 90 3.15 -11.87 8.60
N SER A 91 3.84 -11.70 7.47
CA SER A 91 4.03 -12.77 6.51
C SER A 91 5.41 -12.68 5.90
N LYS A 92 6.18 -13.77 5.96
CA LYS A 92 7.50 -13.88 5.33
C LYS A 92 7.44 -13.71 3.80
N GLN A 93 6.29 -14.04 3.20
CA GLN A 93 6.04 -13.85 1.77
C GLN A 93 5.90 -12.37 1.38
N CYS A 94 5.52 -11.51 2.33
CA CYS A 94 5.48 -10.08 2.11
C CYS A 94 6.87 -9.48 2.34
N MET A 95 7.58 -9.22 1.24
CA MET A 95 8.94 -8.65 1.26
C MET A 95 9.03 -7.35 2.08
N GLU A 96 7.98 -6.53 2.08
CA GLU A 96 7.93 -5.28 2.85
C GLU A 96 7.88 -5.55 4.36
N TYR A 97 7.04 -6.49 4.81
CA TYR A 97 6.93 -6.84 6.23
C TYR A 97 8.20 -7.54 6.70
N PHE A 98 8.73 -8.45 5.89
CA PHE A 98 10.00 -9.11 6.15
C PHE A 98 11.16 -8.10 6.26
N ALA A 99 11.27 -7.17 5.30
CA ALA A 99 12.30 -6.13 5.33
C ALA A 99 12.15 -5.19 6.54
N SER A 100 10.91 -4.84 6.91
CA SER A 100 10.65 -3.97 8.07
C SER A 100 11.12 -4.62 9.37
N VAL A 101 10.81 -5.91 9.58
CA VAL A 101 11.31 -6.67 10.73
C VAL A 101 12.83 -6.78 10.68
N ARG A 102 13.39 -7.22 9.54
CA ARG A 102 14.84 -7.42 9.39
C ARG A 102 15.64 -6.14 9.62
N ASN A 103 15.10 -4.98 9.25
CA ASN A 103 15.76 -3.68 9.39
C ASN A 103 15.47 -2.99 10.74
N GLY A 104 14.74 -3.64 11.65
CA GLY A 104 14.45 -3.10 12.99
C GLY A 104 13.37 -2.02 13.02
N PHE A 105 12.41 -2.05 12.10
CA PHE A 105 11.25 -1.13 12.03
C PHE A 105 9.94 -1.83 12.39
N ALA A 106 9.99 -2.85 13.25
CA ALA A 106 8.80 -3.56 13.70
C ALA A 106 8.83 -3.78 15.22
N GLN A 107 7.66 -3.65 15.86
CA GLN A 107 7.46 -3.84 17.29
C GLN A 107 6.33 -4.82 17.56
N ALA A 108 6.38 -5.46 18.74
CA ALA A 108 5.36 -6.42 19.17
C ALA A 108 4.06 -5.73 19.61
N ASP A 109 4.17 -4.50 20.11
CA ASP A 109 3.03 -3.72 20.60
C ASP A 109 3.06 -2.29 20.08
N LYS A 110 1.87 -1.69 20.11
CA LYS A 110 1.64 -0.33 19.63
C LYS A 110 2.41 0.72 20.41
N GLY A 111 2.48 0.61 21.75
CA GLY A 111 3.11 1.63 22.59
C GLY A 111 4.60 1.75 22.29
N ASN A 112 5.30 0.61 22.14
CA ASN A 112 6.69 0.61 21.75
C ASN A 112 6.92 1.06 20.30
N ALA A 113 5.97 0.81 19.39
CA ALA A 113 6.02 1.36 18.04
C ALA A 113 5.92 2.90 18.04
N GLU A 114 5.03 3.46 18.88
CA GLU A 114 4.89 4.91 19.07
C GLU A 114 6.16 5.53 19.65
N LEU A 115 6.71 4.92 20.71
CA LEU A 115 7.95 5.38 21.33
C LEU A 115 9.14 5.30 20.36
N GLN A 116 9.25 4.21 19.58
CA GLN A 116 10.30 4.07 18.56
C GLN A 116 10.20 5.18 17.51
N LEU A 117 8.99 5.45 16.99
CA LEU A 117 8.79 6.50 15.99
C LEU A 117 9.09 7.89 16.57
N GLN A 118 8.65 8.15 17.80
CA GLN A 118 8.95 9.40 18.50
C GLN A 118 10.47 9.57 18.69
N ALA A 119 11.18 8.50 19.08
CA ALA A 119 12.64 8.50 19.24
C ALA A 119 13.36 8.80 17.91
N ILE A 120 12.90 8.22 16.80
CA ILE A 120 13.42 8.51 15.46
C ILE A 120 13.16 9.98 15.09
N GLY A 121 11.96 10.50 15.37
CA GLY A 121 11.63 11.91 15.15
C GLY A 121 12.58 12.83 15.92
N GLU A 122 12.73 12.58 17.23
CA GLU A 122 13.56 13.38 18.12
C GLU A 122 15.04 13.36 17.69
N LEU A 123 15.54 12.19 17.24
CA LEU A 123 16.88 12.05 16.67
C LEU A 123 17.13 12.99 15.47
N PHE A 124 16.10 13.23 14.66
CA PHE A 124 16.16 14.15 13.53
C PHE A 124 15.72 15.59 13.87
N GLY A 125 15.50 15.91 15.15
CA GLY A 125 15.03 17.22 15.60
C GLY A 125 13.59 17.54 15.18
N ARG A 126 12.75 16.51 15.06
CA ARG A 126 11.33 16.63 14.70
C ARG A 126 10.44 16.02 15.79
N ASN A 127 9.44 16.77 16.24
CA ASN A 127 8.46 16.24 17.17
C ASN A 127 7.31 15.57 16.40
N ILE A 128 7.26 14.24 16.46
CA ILE A 128 6.13 13.45 15.94
C ILE A 128 5.11 13.32 17.06
N PHE A 129 4.02 14.07 16.97
CA PHE A 129 2.90 13.98 17.90
C PHE A 129 1.86 12.99 17.37
N TYR A 130 1.50 12.00 18.19
CA TYR A 130 0.40 11.07 17.94
C TYR A 130 0.43 10.44 16.53
N PRO A 131 1.39 9.55 16.24
CA PRO A 131 1.45 8.91 14.94
C PRO A 131 0.17 8.09 14.69
N PRO A 132 -0.52 8.28 13.57
CA PRO A 132 -1.74 7.53 13.28
C PRO A 132 -1.40 6.04 13.17
N THR A 133 -2.18 5.20 13.83
CA THR A 133 -2.09 3.74 13.64
C THR A 133 -3.09 3.31 12.57
N ILE A 134 -2.59 2.78 11.46
CA ILE A 134 -3.40 2.23 10.38
C ILE A 134 -3.53 0.73 10.58
N ASP A 135 -4.76 0.26 10.75
CA ASP A 135 -5.04 -1.18 10.78
C ASP A 135 -5.10 -1.75 9.36
N ASN A 136 -4.13 -2.62 9.08
CA ASN A 136 -3.98 -3.37 7.84
C ASN A 136 -4.09 -4.88 8.07
N THR A 137 -4.53 -5.33 9.26
CA THR A 137 -4.85 -6.74 9.49
C THR A 137 -5.94 -7.20 8.50
N GLY A 138 -5.73 -8.38 7.89
CA GLY A 138 -6.66 -8.94 6.90
C GLY A 138 -6.59 -8.32 5.49
N LYS A 139 -5.84 -7.24 5.26
CA LYS A 139 -5.56 -6.74 3.91
C LYS A 139 -4.33 -7.46 3.37
N THR A 140 -4.52 -8.53 2.60
CA THR A 140 -3.45 -9.00 1.71
C THR A 140 -3.18 -7.86 0.71
N LYS A 141 -1.99 -7.24 0.77
CA LYS A 141 -1.56 -6.36 -0.32
C LYS A 141 -1.50 -7.22 -1.57
N LYS A 142 -2.55 -7.18 -2.38
CA LYS A 142 -2.61 -7.90 -3.66
C LYS A 142 -1.36 -7.51 -4.44
N ARG A 143 -0.55 -8.50 -4.81
CA ARG A 143 0.40 -8.36 -5.91
C ARG A 143 -0.36 -7.70 -7.04
N ARG A 144 0.14 -6.56 -7.52
CA ARG A 144 -0.46 -5.82 -8.62
C ARG A 144 -0.32 -6.69 -9.87
N SER A 145 -1.29 -7.57 -10.11
CA SER A 145 -1.40 -8.26 -11.38
C SER A 145 -1.77 -7.20 -12.40
N ARG A 146 -0.83 -6.91 -13.31
CA ARG A 146 -1.09 -6.06 -14.48
C ARG A 146 -2.21 -6.74 -15.26
N LYS A 147 -3.38 -6.10 -15.33
CA LYS A 147 -4.49 -6.55 -16.15
C LYS A 147 -4.01 -6.44 -17.60
N THR A 148 -3.85 -7.57 -18.26
CA THR A 148 -3.69 -7.63 -19.71
C THR A 148 -5.01 -7.17 -20.32
N GLU A 149 -5.00 -5.98 -20.93
CA GLU A 149 -6.04 -5.61 -21.89
C GLU A 149 -5.60 -6.12 -23.26
N GLU A 150 -6.36 -7.07 -23.79
CA GLU A 150 -6.35 -7.36 -25.22
C GLU A 150 -7.19 -6.32 -25.97
N PRO A 151 -6.87 -6.08 -27.25
CA PRO A 151 -7.17 -4.82 -27.92
C PRO A 151 -8.57 -4.85 -28.54
N ALA A 152 -9.36 -3.81 -28.27
CA ALA A 152 -10.49 -3.46 -29.12
C ALA A 152 -10.10 -2.27 -29.99
N ALA A 153 -10.18 -2.51 -31.29
CA ALA A 153 -9.80 -1.61 -32.36
C ALA A 153 -10.54 -0.26 -32.31
N ASN A 154 -9.74 0.79 -32.50
CA ASN A 154 -9.90 1.85 -33.50
C ASN A 154 -11.32 2.39 -33.75
N ASP A 155 -11.55 3.65 -33.39
CA ASP A 155 -11.94 4.63 -34.40
C ASP A 155 -11.52 6.05 -34.01
N GLN A 156 -11.00 6.72 -35.02
CA GLN A 156 -10.30 7.99 -35.02
C GLN A 156 -11.27 9.16 -34.82
N ASN A 157 -10.87 10.21 -34.09
CA ASN A 157 -10.68 11.49 -34.76
C ASN A 157 -9.82 12.48 -33.97
N SER A 158 -9.00 13.19 -34.74
CA SER A 158 -7.96 14.14 -34.37
C SER A 158 -8.46 15.46 -33.79
N THR A 159 -7.61 16.11 -32.98
CA THR A 159 -7.08 17.50 -33.11
C THR A 159 -6.52 17.91 -31.73
N SER A 160 -5.21 17.74 -31.50
CA SER A 160 -4.15 18.74 -31.71
C SER A 160 -4.41 20.11 -31.06
N ASN A 161 -3.64 20.45 -30.03
CA ASN A 161 -2.85 21.69 -29.99
C ASN A 161 -1.70 21.55 -28.96
N ASP A 162 -0.53 21.96 -29.43
CA ASP A 162 0.77 22.11 -28.75
C ASP A 162 0.72 22.86 -27.41
N VAL A 163 1.59 22.46 -26.47
CA VAL A 163 2.17 23.37 -25.47
C VAL A 163 3.65 23.03 -25.25
N GLU A 164 4.45 23.93 -25.81
CA GLU A 164 5.82 24.37 -25.53
C GLU A 164 6.65 23.71 -24.41
N GLU A 165 7.84 23.27 -24.84
CA GLU A 165 9.04 22.95 -24.10
C GLU A 165 9.56 24.17 -23.31
N LYS A 166 9.63 24.06 -21.97
CA LYS A 166 10.35 25.03 -21.12
C LYS A 166 11.68 24.46 -20.68
N THR A 167 12.73 24.96 -21.33
CA THR A 167 14.12 24.94 -20.88
C THR A 167 14.25 25.58 -19.49
N PHE A 168 15.01 24.94 -18.60
CA PHE A 168 15.46 25.52 -17.34
C PHE A 168 16.99 25.64 -17.41
N GLU A 169 17.47 26.86 -17.65
CA GLU A 169 18.89 27.20 -17.52
C GLU A 169 19.25 27.30 -16.04
N SER A 170 20.31 26.58 -15.63
CA SER A 170 20.97 26.81 -14.34
C SER A 170 22.37 27.32 -14.61
N GLN A 171 22.57 28.60 -14.29
CA GLN A 171 23.85 29.29 -14.33
C GLN A 171 24.80 28.69 -13.29
N SER A 172 26.01 28.30 -13.71
CA SER A 172 27.16 28.24 -12.80
C SER A 172 28.34 28.94 -13.45
N ASN A 173 28.80 29.94 -12.71
CA ASN A 173 29.88 30.86 -13.00
C ASN A 173 31.21 30.19 -12.65
N ILE A 174 32.01 29.78 -13.64
CA ILE A 174 33.41 29.41 -13.46
C ILE A 174 34.22 29.98 -14.63
N GLN A 175 35.08 30.95 -14.33
CA GLN A 175 36.11 31.45 -15.25
C GLN A 175 37.30 30.47 -15.24
N ILE A 176 37.75 30.03 -16.42
CA ILE A 176 39.03 29.36 -16.61
C ILE A 176 39.83 30.11 -17.67
N THR A 177 41.05 30.45 -17.28
CA THR A 177 42.12 31.17 -17.98
C THR A 177 42.73 30.34 -19.13
N GLU A 178 43.01 31.01 -20.25
CA GLU A 178 43.93 30.73 -21.39
C GLU A 178 44.37 29.27 -21.76
N PRO A 179 44.32 28.87 -23.05
CA PRO A 179 44.74 27.53 -23.49
C PRO A 179 46.25 27.43 -23.79
N GLY A 180 46.91 26.39 -23.28
CA GLY A 180 48.23 25.91 -23.74
C GLY A 180 48.10 24.82 -24.81
N PRO A 181 49.14 24.56 -25.64
CA PRO A 181 49.00 23.82 -26.88
C PRO A 181 48.84 22.30 -26.67
N VAL A 182 48.00 21.75 -27.54
CA VAL A 182 47.58 20.36 -27.65
C VAL A 182 48.75 19.46 -28.09
N THR A 183 49.03 18.41 -27.33
CA THR A 183 49.70 17.21 -27.84
C THR A 183 48.66 16.11 -27.98
N ALA A 184 48.30 15.83 -29.23
CA ALA A 184 47.47 14.70 -29.60
C ALA A 184 48.20 13.41 -29.26
N VAL A 185 47.62 12.63 -28.35
CA VAL A 185 47.87 11.19 -28.27
C VAL A 185 46.58 10.56 -28.76
N GLU A 186 46.64 9.98 -29.96
CA GLU A 186 45.63 9.06 -30.47
C GLU A 186 45.56 7.86 -29.50
N GLU A 187 44.63 7.92 -28.55
CA GLU A 187 44.13 6.70 -27.91
C GLU A 187 42.94 6.20 -28.72
N ASN A 188 43.15 5.01 -29.26
CA ASN A 188 42.28 4.27 -30.16
C ASN A 188 40.99 3.87 -29.41
N LEU A 189 40.01 4.77 -29.39
CA LEU A 189 38.64 4.45 -28.97
C LEU A 189 37.98 3.66 -30.10
N THR A 190 38.04 2.33 -30.01
CA THR A 190 37.05 1.51 -30.68
C THR A 190 35.68 1.88 -30.10
N GLU A 191 34.86 2.56 -30.90
CA GLU A 191 33.46 2.78 -30.63
C GLU A 191 32.79 1.40 -30.45
N GLU A 192 32.67 0.94 -29.20
CA GLU A 192 31.87 -0.22 -28.87
C GLU A 192 30.42 0.20 -29.04
N PHE A 193 29.89 -0.03 -30.25
CA PHE A 193 28.48 0.10 -30.57
C PHE A 193 27.71 -0.63 -29.47
N VAL A 194 26.93 0.11 -28.66
CA VAL A 194 26.03 -0.50 -27.69
C VAL A 194 25.01 -1.27 -28.53
N GLU A 195 25.20 -2.58 -28.62
CA GLU A 195 24.30 -3.46 -29.37
C GLU A 195 22.94 -3.47 -28.66
N THR A 196 21.98 -2.72 -29.22
CA THR A 196 20.62 -2.57 -28.69
C THR A 196 19.65 -3.62 -29.22
N ASP A 197 20.12 -4.54 -30.07
CA ASP A 197 19.30 -5.62 -30.62
C ASP A 197 19.16 -6.76 -29.60
N VAL A 198 17.93 -7.01 -29.17
CA VAL A 198 17.57 -8.00 -28.16
C VAL A 198 18.05 -9.40 -28.54
N VAL A 199 17.89 -9.80 -29.81
CA VAL A 199 18.24 -11.16 -30.27
C VAL A 199 19.74 -11.40 -30.16
N LYS A 200 20.53 -10.45 -30.66
CA LYS A 200 22.00 -10.52 -30.59
C LYS A 200 22.51 -10.42 -29.16
N LEU A 201 21.81 -9.68 -28.30
CA LEU A 201 22.17 -9.54 -26.90
C LEU A 201 21.94 -10.85 -26.13
N VAL A 202 20.84 -11.55 -26.40
CA VAL A 202 20.59 -12.90 -25.87
C VAL A 202 21.62 -13.89 -26.40
N GLU A 203 21.94 -13.87 -27.69
CA GLU A 203 22.99 -14.72 -28.28
C GLU A 203 24.37 -14.45 -27.64
N LYS A 204 24.72 -13.17 -27.46
CA LYS A 204 25.98 -12.74 -26.81
C LYS A 204 26.06 -13.23 -25.38
N PHE A 205 25.01 -13.04 -24.57
CA PHE A 205 25.01 -13.51 -23.19
C PHE A 205 24.96 -15.03 -23.09
N THR A 206 24.28 -15.72 -24.01
CA THR A 206 24.29 -17.18 -24.08
C THR A 206 25.71 -17.70 -24.32
N ALA A 207 26.42 -17.15 -25.31
CA ALA A 207 27.81 -17.51 -25.56
C ALA A 207 28.73 -17.23 -24.35
N GLN A 208 28.54 -16.09 -23.67
CA GLN A 208 29.32 -15.75 -22.46
C GLN A 208 29.04 -16.71 -21.29
N ILE A 209 27.79 -17.16 -21.13
CA ILE A 209 27.42 -18.17 -20.12
C ILE A 209 28.08 -19.51 -20.45
N ASP A 210 28.08 -19.92 -21.72
CA ASP A 210 28.68 -21.17 -22.17
C ASP A 210 30.21 -21.20 -21.99
N GLU A 211 30.88 -20.06 -22.21
CA GLU A 211 32.34 -19.89 -22.03
C GLU A 211 32.79 -19.86 -20.56
N CYS A 212 31.86 -19.64 -19.63
CA CYS A 212 32.21 -19.57 -18.21
C CYS A 212 32.61 -20.95 -17.65
N THR A 213 33.77 -20.99 -16.97
CA THR A 213 34.35 -22.20 -16.38
C THR A 213 34.29 -22.24 -14.86
N THR A 214 33.84 -21.15 -14.22
CA THR A 214 33.72 -21.07 -12.76
C THR A 214 32.32 -20.58 -12.34
N THR A 215 31.83 -21.11 -11.22
CA THR A 215 30.55 -20.74 -10.60
C THR A 215 30.45 -19.23 -10.31
N ARG A 216 31.57 -18.61 -9.93
CA ARG A 216 31.65 -17.18 -9.62
C ARG A 216 31.38 -16.32 -10.86
N ASP A 217 31.96 -16.69 -12.00
CA ASP A 217 31.85 -15.92 -13.24
C ASP A 217 30.43 -16.02 -13.82
N VAL A 218 29.84 -17.23 -13.77
CA VAL A 218 28.43 -17.47 -14.13
C VAL A 218 27.47 -16.61 -13.29
N LEU A 219 27.70 -16.55 -11.96
CA LEU A 219 26.90 -15.71 -11.07
C LEU A 219 27.11 -14.21 -11.29
N ALA A 220 28.32 -13.78 -11.67
CA ALA A 220 28.60 -12.39 -11.99
C ALA A 220 27.82 -11.93 -13.23
N LEU A 221 27.76 -12.77 -14.28
CA LEU A 221 26.98 -12.48 -15.50
C LEU A 221 25.49 -12.29 -15.22
N ARG A 222 24.94 -13.01 -14.23
CA ARG A 222 23.54 -12.83 -13.79
C ARG A 222 23.21 -11.38 -13.44
N HIS A 223 24.11 -10.71 -12.72
CA HIS A 223 23.89 -9.31 -12.35
C HIS A 223 24.01 -8.37 -13.56
N VAL A 224 24.87 -8.70 -14.52
CA VAL A 224 25.13 -7.89 -15.71
C VAL A 224 23.94 -7.89 -16.67
N PHE A 225 23.40 -9.05 -17.04
CA PHE A 225 22.26 -9.08 -17.96
C PHE A 225 20.94 -8.68 -17.26
N MET A 226 20.81 -8.86 -15.94
CA MET A 226 19.65 -8.35 -15.18
C MET A 226 19.61 -6.82 -15.10
N ALA A 227 20.78 -6.18 -15.06
CA ALA A 227 20.90 -4.72 -15.09
C ALA A 227 20.74 -4.15 -16.51
N ASN A 228 20.66 -5.00 -17.54
CA ASN A 228 20.50 -4.56 -18.91
C ASN A 228 19.06 -4.11 -19.17
N GLY A 229 18.89 -2.81 -19.47
CA GLY A 229 17.59 -2.20 -19.72
C GLY A 229 16.95 -2.54 -21.07
N HIS A 230 17.63 -3.31 -21.93
CA HIS A 230 17.17 -3.68 -23.27
C HIS A 230 16.67 -5.13 -23.36
N LEU A 231 16.79 -5.93 -22.30
CA LEU A 231 16.26 -7.30 -22.26
C LEU A 231 14.86 -7.30 -21.64
N GLU A 232 13.91 -7.97 -22.29
CA GLU A 232 12.57 -8.19 -21.73
C GLU A 232 12.60 -9.27 -20.64
N ARG A 233 11.50 -9.42 -19.91
CA ARG A 233 11.42 -10.34 -18.76
C ARG A 233 11.62 -11.78 -19.21
N GLU A 234 11.07 -12.13 -20.36
CA GLU A 234 11.12 -13.45 -20.98
C GLU A 234 12.56 -13.83 -21.35
N ASP A 235 13.33 -12.88 -21.91
CA ASP A 235 14.74 -13.07 -22.25
C ASP A 235 15.62 -13.21 -21.00
N GLN A 236 15.35 -12.39 -19.97
CA GLN A 236 16.03 -12.50 -18.68
C GLN A 236 15.75 -13.85 -18.00
N GLN A 237 14.53 -14.39 -18.12
CA GLN A 237 14.19 -15.72 -17.62
C GLN A 237 14.91 -16.82 -18.39
N HIS A 238 14.99 -16.72 -19.71
CA HIS A 238 15.73 -17.65 -20.55
C HIS A 238 17.22 -17.69 -20.16
N LEU A 239 17.86 -16.52 -20.04
CA LEU A 239 19.26 -16.42 -19.60
C LEU A 239 19.46 -16.90 -18.16
N CYS A 240 18.51 -16.66 -17.25
CA CYS A 240 18.55 -17.23 -15.91
C CYS A 240 18.52 -18.75 -15.92
N LYS A 241 17.68 -19.35 -16.77
CA LYS A 241 17.60 -20.81 -16.91
C LYS A 241 18.93 -21.38 -17.43
N LEU A 242 19.51 -20.78 -18.46
CA LEU A 242 20.83 -21.17 -18.96
C LEU A 242 21.93 -21.02 -17.90
N THR A 243 21.85 -19.96 -17.09
CA THR A 243 22.76 -19.74 -15.95
C THR A 243 22.61 -20.87 -14.91
N GLU A 244 21.38 -21.27 -14.57
CA GLU A 244 21.08 -22.35 -13.62
C GLU A 244 21.54 -23.71 -14.16
N ASP A 245 21.29 -23.99 -15.44
CA ASP A 245 21.76 -25.20 -16.13
C ASP A 245 23.30 -25.26 -16.15
N LYS A 246 23.97 -24.12 -16.35
CA LYS A 246 25.44 -24.03 -16.31
C LYS A 246 26.00 -24.21 -14.89
N LEU A 247 25.33 -23.69 -13.87
CA LEU A 247 25.71 -23.90 -12.47
C LEU A 247 25.55 -25.36 -12.06
N LEU A 248 24.50 -26.04 -12.55
CA LEU A 248 24.30 -27.48 -12.41
C LEU A 248 25.41 -28.29 -13.10
N GLU A 249 25.89 -27.87 -14.28
CA GLU A 249 27.02 -28.50 -14.97
C GLU A 249 28.34 -28.34 -14.19
N LEU A 250 28.60 -27.14 -13.66
CA LEU A 250 29.87 -26.80 -12.99
C LEU A 250 29.95 -27.33 -11.55
N ASP A 251 28.83 -27.38 -10.82
CA ASP A 251 28.78 -27.85 -9.43
C ASP A 251 27.43 -28.55 -9.12
N PRO A 252 27.28 -29.82 -9.51
CA PRO A 252 26.04 -30.56 -9.30
C PRO A 252 25.76 -30.81 -7.80
N GLU A 253 26.76 -30.89 -6.92
CA GLU A 253 26.51 -31.16 -5.49
C GLU A 253 25.84 -29.97 -4.80
N GLN A 254 26.19 -28.75 -5.18
CA GLN A 254 25.62 -27.54 -4.60
C GLN A 254 24.30 -27.11 -5.26
N TYR A 255 24.15 -27.36 -6.57
CA TYR A 255 23.03 -26.84 -7.35
C TYR A 255 22.00 -27.87 -7.78
N THR A 256 22.21 -29.18 -7.55
CA THR A 256 21.13 -30.16 -7.70
C THR A 256 19.99 -29.82 -6.73
N PRO A 257 18.73 -29.81 -7.19
CA PRO A 257 17.60 -29.64 -6.31
C PRO A 257 17.66 -30.74 -5.25
N LYS A 258 17.81 -30.35 -3.97
CA LYS A 258 17.67 -31.28 -2.85
C LYS A 258 16.23 -31.79 -2.85
N VAL A 259 16.02 -32.93 -3.49
CA VAL A 259 14.79 -33.71 -3.32
C VAL A 259 14.87 -34.27 -1.91
N GLU A 260 14.30 -33.55 -0.95
CA GLU A 260 13.87 -34.17 0.29
C GLU A 260 12.99 -35.35 -0.11
N LEU A 261 13.41 -36.56 0.27
CA LEU A 261 12.62 -37.77 0.16
C LEU A 261 11.38 -37.61 1.07
N VAL A 262 10.39 -36.86 0.59
CA VAL A 262 9.05 -36.88 1.12
C VAL A 262 8.51 -38.25 0.75
N ASN A 263 8.28 -39.10 1.75
CA ASN A 263 7.56 -40.35 1.61
C ASN A 263 6.38 -40.14 0.66
N ASP A 264 6.39 -40.82 -0.48
CA ASP A 264 5.24 -40.87 -1.38
C ASP A 264 4.03 -41.35 -0.57
N LEU A 265 3.15 -40.43 -0.17
CA LEU A 265 1.79 -40.79 0.22
C LEU A 265 1.21 -41.48 -1.01
N SER A 266 1.00 -42.79 -0.91
CA SER A 266 0.39 -43.59 -1.96
C SER A 266 -0.91 -42.90 -2.42
N VAL A 267 -1.23 -43.00 -3.71
CA VAL A 267 -2.50 -42.53 -4.27
C VAL A 267 -3.70 -43.04 -3.48
N ASP A 268 -3.55 -44.21 -2.85
CA ASP A 268 -4.55 -44.81 -1.98
C ASP A 268 -4.76 -44.03 -0.66
N GLU A 269 -3.70 -43.44 -0.10
CA GLU A 269 -3.76 -42.63 1.12
C GLU A 269 -4.36 -41.26 0.85
N LEU A 270 -4.07 -40.66 -0.31
CA LEU A 270 -4.75 -39.45 -0.78
C LEU A 270 -6.26 -39.69 -1.02
N LYS A 271 -6.63 -40.82 -1.64
CA LYS A 271 -8.04 -41.19 -1.79
C LYS A 271 -8.73 -41.39 -0.44
N ARG A 272 -8.02 -41.99 0.53
CA ARG A 272 -8.56 -42.18 1.88
C ARG A 272 -8.81 -40.85 2.59
N LEU A 273 -7.83 -39.94 2.55
CA LEU A 273 -7.93 -38.61 3.14
C LEU A 273 -9.02 -37.76 2.46
N GLN A 274 -9.19 -37.91 1.13
CA GLN A 274 -10.25 -37.23 0.41
C GLN A 274 -11.64 -37.74 0.80
N GLN A 275 -11.82 -39.06 0.93
CA GLN A 275 -13.07 -39.64 1.44
C GLN A 275 -13.35 -39.28 2.90
N GLU A 276 -12.31 -39.20 3.73
CA GLU A 276 -12.43 -38.78 5.13
C GLU A 276 -12.85 -37.31 5.23
N ALA A 277 -12.29 -36.43 4.41
CA ALA A 277 -12.69 -35.02 4.31
C ALA A 277 -14.13 -34.86 3.78
N GLU A 278 -14.52 -35.63 2.77
CA GLU A 278 -15.90 -35.61 2.23
C GLU A 278 -16.92 -36.11 3.27
N SER A 279 -16.57 -37.14 4.05
CA SER A 279 -17.39 -37.63 5.16
C SER A 279 -17.49 -36.61 6.31
N LEU A 280 -16.44 -35.85 6.57
CA LEU A 280 -16.44 -34.80 7.60
C LEU A 280 -17.31 -33.61 7.19
N ILE A 281 -17.29 -33.24 5.91
CA ILE A 281 -18.18 -32.20 5.35
C ILE A 281 -19.63 -32.66 5.37
N GLN A 282 -19.91 -33.93 5.07
CA GLN A 282 -21.26 -34.48 5.10
C GLN A 282 -21.81 -34.56 6.54
N SER A 283 -21.00 -34.96 7.51
CA SER A 283 -21.39 -35.00 8.93
C SER A 283 -21.58 -33.61 9.54
N GLN A 284 -20.78 -32.61 9.16
CA GLN A 284 -21.03 -31.20 9.52
C GLN A 284 -22.31 -30.65 8.89
N LYS A 285 -22.74 -31.21 7.75
CA LYS A 285 -24.00 -30.83 7.08
C LYS A 285 -25.22 -31.45 7.75
N ASP A 286 -25.06 -32.63 8.36
CA ASP A 286 -26.13 -33.34 9.08
C ASP A 286 -26.26 -32.89 10.56
N GLU A 287 -25.20 -32.37 11.19
CA GLU A 287 -25.31 -31.73 12.53
C GLU A 287 -25.97 -30.34 12.51
N HIS A 288 -26.14 -29.73 11.32
CA HIS A 288 -26.77 -28.41 11.16
C HIS A 288 -28.23 -28.46 10.68
N LEU A 289 -28.90 -29.60 10.80
CA LEU A 289 -30.34 -29.75 10.57
C LEU A 289 -31.15 -29.58 11.87
N GLU A 290 -31.08 -28.39 12.45
CA GLU A 290 -32.21 -27.78 13.18
C GLU A 290 -32.68 -26.54 12.40
N PRO A 291 -33.99 -26.25 12.38
CA PRO A 291 -34.65 -25.45 11.33
C PRO A 291 -34.07 -24.02 11.20
N PRO A 292 -34.05 -23.45 9.99
CA PRO A 292 -33.31 -22.23 9.71
C PRO A 292 -33.97 -21.01 10.38
N VAL A 293 -33.29 -20.43 11.35
CA VAL A 293 -33.57 -19.08 11.86
C VAL A 293 -33.10 -18.07 10.81
N GLN A 294 -33.94 -17.82 9.82
CA GLN A 294 -33.78 -16.72 8.85
C GLN A 294 -33.84 -15.34 9.54
N ALA A 295 -34.26 -15.28 10.80
CA ALA A 295 -34.49 -14.05 11.54
C ALA A 295 -33.22 -13.28 11.97
N ASP A 296 -32.05 -13.94 12.11
CA ASP A 296 -30.87 -13.30 12.70
C ASP A 296 -30.01 -12.51 11.70
N VAL A 297 -29.95 -12.93 10.43
CA VAL A 297 -29.18 -12.20 9.39
C VAL A 297 -29.90 -10.90 8.99
N ASP A 298 -31.23 -10.94 8.89
CA ASP A 298 -32.04 -9.74 8.60
C ASP A 298 -31.99 -8.73 9.76
N ASN A 299 -31.92 -9.21 11.00
CA ASN A 299 -31.78 -8.37 12.18
C ASN A 299 -30.43 -7.63 12.21
N ILE A 300 -29.32 -8.32 11.92
CA ILE A 300 -27.98 -7.71 11.85
C ILE A 300 -27.90 -6.67 10.73
N HIS A 301 -28.44 -6.98 9.55
CA HIS A 301 -28.50 -6.03 8.44
C HIS A 301 -29.33 -4.79 8.81
N GLN A 302 -30.51 -4.97 9.41
CA GLN A 302 -31.40 -3.86 9.75
C GLN A 302 -30.81 -2.96 10.84
N VAL A 303 -30.13 -3.53 11.84
CA VAL A 303 -29.43 -2.78 12.90
C VAL A 303 -28.30 -1.95 12.31
N LEU A 304 -27.44 -2.54 11.49
CA LEU A 304 -26.33 -1.85 10.86
C LEU A 304 -26.80 -0.77 9.87
N LEU A 305 -27.88 -1.02 9.14
CA LEU A 305 -28.50 -0.02 8.26
C LEU A 305 -29.00 1.19 9.04
N ASN A 306 -29.69 0.99 10.16
CA ASN A 306 -30.18 2.10 10.98
C ASN A 306 -29.05 2.92 11.58
N GLU A 307 -27.97 2.28 12.01
CA GLU A 307 -26.77 2.96 12.52
C GLU A 307 -26.12 3.82 11.43
N LEU A 308 -25.88 3.25 10.24
CA LEU A 308 -25.29 3.99 9.12
C LEU A 308 -26.18 5.14 8.66
N LEU A 309 -27.50 4.96 8.62
CA LEU A 309 -28.44 6.04 8.31
C LEU A 309 -28.39 7.16 9.37
N GLY A 310 -28.25 6.82 10.65
CA GLY A 310 -28.04 7.79 11.72
C GLY A 310 -26.75 8.58 11.55
N ASN A 311 -25.65 7.90 11.20
CA ASN A 311 -24.36 8.53 10.94
C ASN A 311 -24.43 9.46 9.71
N VAL A 312 -25.12 9.07 8.65
CA VAL A 312 -25.35 9.92 7.47
C VAL A 312 -26.19 11.15 7.83
N ALA A 313 -27.26 11.00 8.62
CA ALA A 313 -28.11 12.12 9.02
C ALA A 313 -27.34 13.15 9.87
N ASN A 314 -26.44 12.69 10.75
CA ASN A 314 -25.63 13.55 11.62
C ASN A 314 -24.36 14.08 10.96
N ALA A 315 -23.99 13.58 9.77
CA ALA A 315 -22.76 13.98 9.10
C ALA A 315 -22.73 15.50 8.83
N ALA A 316 -21.66 16.16 9.25
CA ALA A 316 -21.46 17.60 9.07
C ALA A 316 -20.78 17.94 7.75
N THR A 317 -20.13 16.95 7.11
CA THR A 317 -19.37 17.16 5.86
C THR A 317 -19.75 16.16 4.77
N PRO A 318 -19.65 16.54 3.48
CA PRO A 318 -19.87 15.63 2.37
C PRO A 318 -18.97 14.39 2.40
N ILE A 319 -17.75 14.53 2.94
CA ILE A 319 -16.80 13.43 3.09
C ILE A 319 -17.33 12.44 4.11
N GLU A 320 -17.74 12.91 5.29
CA GLU A 320 -18.28 12.07 6.36
C GLU A 320 -19.50 11.27 5.89
N ALA A 321 -20.43 11.91 5.18
CA ALA A 321 -21.59 11.21 4.59
C ALA A 321 -21.15 10.12 3.60
N ASN A 322 -20.18 10.40 2.73
CA ASN A 322 -19.67 9.44 1.73
C ASN A 322 -18.84 8.30 2.33
N THR A 323 -18.18 8.51 3.47
CA THR A 323 -17.37 7.45 4.09
C THR A 323 -18.20 6.24 4.53
N GLN A 324 -19.49 6.44 4.86
CA GLN A 324 -20.39 5.40 5.32
C GLN A 324 -20.59 4.27 4.30
N ILE A 325 -20.41 4.57 3.01
CA ILE A 325 -20.44 3.59 1.91
C ILE A 325 -19.40 2.47 2.09
N LYS A 326 -18.26 2.76 2.76
CA LYS A 326 -17.17 1.78 2.91
C LYS A 326 -17.59 0.56 3.74
N TYR A 327 -18.56 0.72 4.64
CA TYR A 327 -19.06 -0.35 5.50
C TYR A 327 -20.01 -1.31 4.79
N THR A 328 -20.60 -0.90 3.65
CA THR A 328 -21.56 -1.71 2.89
C THR A 328 -20.94 -2.46 1.71
N LYS A 329 -19.63 -2.77 1.74
CA LYS A 329 -18.94 -3.47 0.63
C LYS A 329 -19.43 -4.89 0.39
N HIS A 330 -19.93 -5.54 1.43
CA HIS A 330 -20.41 -6.93 1.40
C HIS A 330 -21.94 -7.01 1.23
N TRP A 331 -22.62 -5.88 1.09
CA TRP A 331 -24.07 -5.81 0.93
C TRP A 331 -24.46 -6.01 -0.53
N THR A 332 -25.65 -6.58 -0.75
CA THR A 332 -26.25 -6.62 -2.08
C THR A 332 -26.66 -5.21 -2.54
N GLU A 333 -26.89 -5.03 -3.84
CA GLU A 333 -27.32 -3.74 -4.40
C GLU A 333 -28.64 -3.25 -3.79
N GLU A 334 -29.57 -4.18 -3.52
CA GLU A 334 -30.87 -3.88 -2.90
C GLU A 334 -30.72 -3.40 -1.46
N GLN A 335 -29.88 -4.07 -0.67
CA GLN A 335 -29.57 -3.72 0.72
C GLN A 335 -28.89 -2.35 0.83
N ARG A 336 -28.05 -1.99 -0.15
CA ARG A 336 -27.27 -0.74 -0.14
C ARG A 336 -28.06 0.47 -0.64
N LYS A 337 -29.12 0.24 -1.42
CA LYS A 337 -29.99 1.28 -1.99
C LYS A 337 -30.53 2.31 -0.98
N PRO A 338 -31.09 1.93 0.19
CA PRO A 338 -31.56 2.92 1.17
C PRO A 338 -30.46 3.83 1.69
N LEU A 339 -29.27 3.29 1.96
CA LEU A 339 -28.12 4.09 2.43
C LEU A 339 -27.63 5.06 1.35
N ILE A 340 -27.49 4.60 0.10
CA ILE A 340 -27.06 5.46 -1.02
C ILE A 340 -28.04 6.63 -1.20
N ASN A 341 -29.35 6.37 -1.13
CA ASN A 341 -30.36 7.42 -1.24
C ASN A 341 -30.25 8.44 -0.10
N ALA A 342 -30.02 7.98 1.13
CA ALA A 342 -29.82 8.87 2.27
C ALA A 342 -28.55 9.72 2.14
N ILE A 343 -27.45 9.14 1.64
CA ILE A 343 -26.20 9.85 1.38
C ILE A 343 -26.41 10.91 0.31
N ASN A 344 -26.99 10.55 -0.83
CA ASN A 344 -27.27 11.50 -1.91
C ASN A 344 -28.15 12.66 -1.42
N LYS A 345 -29.19 12.37 -0.62
CA LYS A 345 -30.02 13.39 0.01
C LYS A 345 -29.20 14.30 0.93
N ARG A 346 -28.36 13.74 1.81
CA ARG A 346 -27.52 14.51 2.73
C ARG A 346 -26.49 15.36 1.99
N LEU A 347 -25.91 14.86 0.90
CA LEU A 347 -24.97 15.63 0.07
C LEU A 347 -25.65 16.85 -0.55
N VAL A 348 -26.90 16.72 -0.99
CA VAL A 348 -27.72 17.84 -1.47
C VAL A 348 -28.05 18.82 -0.33
N GLU A 349 -28.26 18.35 0.90
CA GLU A 349 -28.49 19.23 2.06
C GLU A 349 -27.23 20.00 2.50
N LEU A 350 -26.07 19.32 2.50
CA LEU A 350 -24.78 19.89 2.92
C LEU A 350 -24.17 20.82 1.86
N ASN A 351 -24.44 20.54 0.60
CA ASN A 351 -24.09 21.40 -0.51
C ASN A 351 -25.37 21.66 -1.31
N PRO A 352 -26.28 22.52 -0.78
CA PRO A 352 -27.45 22.91 -1.54
C PRO A 352 -26.94 23.42 -2.87
N PRO A 353 -27.48 22.93 -4.01
CA PRO A 353 -27.13 23.53 -5.29
C PRO A 353 -27.31 25.02 -5.09
N LYS A 354 -26.25 25.81 -5.30
CA LYS A 354 -26.36 27.26 -5.23
C LYS A 354 -27.56 27.57 -6.11
N ALA A 355 -28.67 27.96 -5.50
CA ALA A 355 -29.71 28.68 -6.18
C ALA A 355 -29.13 30.08 -6.42
N GLN A 356 -28.01 30.15 -7.15
CA GLN A 356 -27.84 31.24 -8.09
C GLN A 356 -29.08 31.12 -8.94
N SER A 357 -30.01 32.05 -8.75
CA SER A 357 -31.12 32.21 -9.65
C SER A 357 -30.57 32.10 -11.07
N SER A 358 -31.29 31.39 -11.95
CA SER A 358 -30.80 31.10 -13.30
C SER A 358 -30.23 32.36 -13.95
N LEU A 359 -29.23 32.22 -14.82
CA LEU A 359 -28.57 33.39 -15.43
C LEU A 359 -29.58 34.37 -16.01
N ALA A 360 -30.67 33.86 -16.60
CA ALA A 360 -31.85 34.64 -17.00
C ALA A 360 -32.50 35.48 -15.88
N VAL A 361 -32.69 34.92 -14.68
CA VAL A 361 -33.24 35.66 -13.53
C VAL A 361 -32.23 36.65 -12.96
N ARG A 362 -30.92 36.37 -13.03
CA ARG A 362 -29.88 37.35 -12.66
C ARG A 362 -29.86 38.53 -13.62
N ILE A 363 -29.93 38.28 -14.92
CA ILE A 363 -30.03 39.31 -15.95
C ILE A 363 -31.27 40.19 -15.73
N GLN A 364 -32.43 39.59 -15.45
CA GLN A 364 -33.67 40.35 -15.20
C GLN A 364 -33.64 41.21 -13.92
N LYS A 365 -32.80 40.85 -12.94
CA LYS A 365 -32.70 41.54 -11.65
C LYS A 365 -31.51 42.48 -11.54
N ALA A 366 -30.64 42.55 -12.57
CA ALA A 366 -29.46 43.40 -12.56
C ALA A 366 -29.84 44.84 -12.20
N GLU A 367 -29.17 45.41 -11.20
CA GLU A 367 -29.50 46.72 -10.64
C GLU A 367 -28.92 47.86 -11.49
N ASP A 368 -27.78 47.63 -12.14
CA ASP A 368 -27.08 48.61 -12.97
C ASP A 368 -26.43 47.98 -14.21
N LEU A 369 -25.98 48.86 -15.12
CA LEU A 369 -25.30 48.47 -16.37
C LEU A 369 -23.97 47.73 -16.10
N THR A 370 -23.31 47.98 -14.97
CA THR A 370 -22.02 47.36 -14.63
C THR A 370 -22.21 45.89 -14.25
N GLU A 371 -23.25 45.59 -13.47
CA GLU A 371 -23.65 44.22 -13.14
C GLU A 371 -24.14 43.47 -14.38
N LEU A 372 -24.89 44.15 -15.26
CA LEU A 372 -25.38 43.57 -16.51
C LEU A 372 -24.24 43.22 -17.48
N ASP A 373 -23.24 44.08 -17.63
CA ASP A 373 -22.07 43.83 -18.48
C ASP A 373 -21.23 42.64 -17.96
N ALA A 374 -21.13 42.47 -16.64
CA ALA A 374 -20.47 41.29 -16.04
C ALA A 374 -21.25 39.99 -16.35
N LEU A 375 -22.58 40.05 -16.32
CA LEU A 375 -23.43 38.91 -16.69
C LEU A 375 -23.40 38.60 -18.20
N GLU A 376 -23.15 39.58 -19.07
CA GLU A 376 -22.97 39.39 -20.52
C GLU A 376 -21.73 38.54 -20.82
N ILE A 377 -20.65 38.71 -20.03
CA ILE A 377 -19.45 37.86 -20.12
C ILE A 377 -19.78 36.42 -19.72
N ASP A 378 -20.55 36.22 -18.65
CA ASP A 378 -21.01 34.89 -18.21
C ASP A 378 -21.92 34.22 -19.26
N VAL A 379 -22.78 34.99 -19.95
CA VAL A 379 -23.61 34.50 -21.06
C VAL A 379 -22.72 34.01 -22.21
N SER A 380 -21.69 34.78 -22.57
CA SER A 380 -20.75 34.43 -23.64
C SER A 380 -19.96 33.13 -23.35
N ALA A 381 -19.83 32.75 -22.08
CA ALA A 381 -19.21 31.50 -21.66
C ALA A 381 -20.20 30.30 -21.59
N CYS A 382 -21.50 30.51 -21.82
CA CYS A 382 -22.52 29.46 -21.83
C CYS A 382 -22.56 28.69 -23.17
N ASP A 383 -23.34 27.60 -23.21
CA ASP A 383 -23.59 26.82 -24.42
C ASP A 383 -24.16 27.68 -25.58
N LEU A 384 -23.62 27.48 -26.79
CA LEU A 384 -24.01 28.18 -28.02
C LEU A 384 -25.51 28.07 -28.33
N GLU A 385 -26.19 26.99 -27.92
CA GLU A 385 -27.63 26.84 -28.13
C GLU A 385 -28.47 27.79 -27.26
N ILE A 386 -27.97 28.16 -26.08
CA ILE A 386 -28.70 28.93 -25.07
C ILE A 386 -28.31 30.42 -25.10
N GLN A 387 -27.11 30.74 -25.61
CA GLN A 387 -26.59 32.10 -25.75
C GLN A 387 -27.57 33.09 -26.41
N PRO A 388 -28.23 32.80 -27.56
CA PRO A 388 -29.09 33.77 -28.24
C PRO A 388 -30.26 34.24 -27.37
N ARG A 389 -30.85 33.30 -26.62
CA ARG A 389 -32.00 33.57 -25.75
C ARG A 389 -31.61 34.38 -24.51
N LEU A 390 -30.40 34.18 -23.99
CA LEU A 390 -29.89 34.94 -22.86
C LEU A 390 -29.44 36.35 -23.29
N MET A 391 -28.83 36.48 -24.47
CA MET A 391 -28.48 37.78 -25.05
C MET A 391 -29.72 38.65 -25.30
N GLU A 392 -30.84 38.07 -25.75
CA GLU A 392 -32.11 38.80 -25.89
C GLU A 392 -32.59 39.38 -24.54
N LEU A 393 -32.39 38.65 -23.43
CA LEU A 393 -32.70 39.15 -22.09
C LEU A 393 -31.74 40.25 -21.63
N VAL A 394 -30.45 40.16 -21.98
CA VAL A 394 -29.44 41.18 -21.69
C VAL A 394 -29.78 42.47 -22.42
N GLU A 395 -30.06 42.40 -23.73
CA GLU A 395 -30.45 43.56 -24.53
C GLU A 395 -31.73 44.23 -23.98
N LYS A 396 -32.73 43.41 -23.62
CA LYS A 396 -33.96 43.93 -23.00
C LYS A 396 -33.68 44.63 -21.67
N ARG A 397 -32.89 44.04 -20.78
CA ARG A 397 -32.55 44.67 -19.50
C ARG A 397 -31.70 45.93 -19.70
N ARG A 398 -30.79 45.93 -20.68
CA ARG A 398 -29.96 47.09 -21.02
C ARG A 398 -30.80 48.28 -21.45
N LEU A 399 -31.87 48.03 -22.21
CA LEU A 399 -32.86 49.05 -22.58
C LEU A 399 -33.71 49.53 -21.40
N GLU A 400 -33.97 48.69 -20.40
CA GLU A 400 -34.69 49.08 -19.17
C GLU A 400 -33.81 49.88 -18.21
N LEU A 401 -32.49 49.67 -18.23
CA LEU A 401 -31.49 50.36 -17.42
C LEU A 401 -30.90 51.61 -18.10
N ASP A 402 -31.18 51.83 -19.38
CA ASP A 402 -30.72 53.01 -20.11
C ASP A 402 -31.38 54.28 -19.53
N PRO A 403 -30.61 55.26 -19.05
CA PRO A 403 -31.15 56.50 -18.49
C PRO A 403 -32.02 57.31 -19.46
N PHE A 404 -31.92 57.10 -20.79
CA PHE A 404 -32.75 57.81 -21.78
C PHE A 404 -34.17 57.25 -21.93
N THR A 405 -34.41 55.98 -21.58
CA THR A 405 -35.73 55.34 -21.63
C THR A 405 -36.46 55.40 -20.28
N ALA A 406 -35.73 55.42 -19.16
CA ALA A 406 -36.29 55.58 -17.81
C ALA A 406 -37.01 56.93 -17.60
N ALA A 407 -36.63 57.99 -18.33
CA ALA A 407 -37.22 59.33 -18.22
C ALA A 407 -38.57 59.52 -18.95
N ILE A 408 -39.08 58.50 -19.65
CA ILE A 408 -40.36 58.57 -20.38
C ILE A 408 -41.48 57.80 -19.65
N GLY A 409 -41.17 57.20 -18.49
CA GLY A 409 -42.05 56.28 -17.76
C GLY A 409 -42.52 56.74 -16.39
N GLU A 410 -42.86 58.01 -16.18
CA GLU A 410 -43.67 58.44 -15.03
C GLU A 410 -44.81 59.39 -15.49
N PRO A 411 -46.09 59.00 -15.36
CA PRO A 411 -47.18 59.92 -15.12
C PRO A 411 -47.36 60.26 -13.63
#